data_AF-F5Y856-F1
#
_entry.id   AF-F5Y856-F1
#
_cell.length_a   1.000
_cell.length_b   1.000
_cell.length_c   1.000
_cell.angle_alpha   90.00
_cell.angle_beta   90.00
_cell.angle_gamma   90.00
#
_symmetry.space_group_name_H-M   'P 1'
#
loop_
_entity.id
_entity.type
_entity.pdbx_description
1 polymer ?
#
loop_
_entity_poly.entity_id
_entity_poly.type
_entity_poly.pdbx_seq_one_letter_code
_entity_poly.pdbx_strand_id
1 'polypeptide(L)'
;MKLYRVLFRCLLPAALVFSACACSTEAAIQRILGDSAEAPVFLDCKPVSDTEICFSFSRPVKVVSLLFDPATEFESVGEGEEVLVSLKSPFKSGERITADILVEDGSRNTLNVLVPFRTRNDRMPALLINELRTEYSKPKVEFVELKAQSDGNLGAVRLFIASNSLAKPVYEFPPAEVKAGDYIVLHLRTIETGWADETGDDLALSGGTDALATARDFWVNGTSKLLRKTDAVYLMDQDNSIIDGILMSENPDPWWIKGEFASAAELLSTGGAWRPASGDFIESSGIASPSEAVLTKNVGTAATRSISRDEAVPDSNTADDWYVTATSNATPGKANSTKRF
;
A
#
# COMPACT_ATOMS: atom_id res chain seq x y z
N MET A 1 62.05 -18.76 43.23
CA MET A 1 63.09 -19.76 43.56
C MET A 1 62.40 -21.10 43.80
N LYS A 2 62.74 -22.14 43.02
CA LYS A 2 62.29 -23.57 43.06
C LYS A 2 60.80 -23.83 42.73
N LEU A 3 60.50 -24.22 41.49
CA LEU A 3 60.33 -25.62 41.01
C LEU A 3 59.45 -26.50 41.91
N TYR A 4 58.31 -26.97 41.38
CA TYR A 4 57.99 -28.40 41.33
C TYR A 4 56.98 -28.71 40.21
N ARG A 5 57.39 -29.65 39.36
CA ARG A 5 56.60 -30.35 38.34
C ARG A 5 55.69 -31.38 39.01
N VAL A 6 54.46 -31.55 38.55
CA VAL A 6 53.79 -32.87 38.53
C VAL A 6 52.97 -32.99 37.23
N LEU A 7 53.33 -33.99 36.44
CA LEU A 7 52.62 -34.45 35.26
C LEU A 7 51.27 -35.08 35.66
N PHE A 8 50.20 -34.83 34.89
CA PHE A 8 49.17 -35.85 34.71
C PHE A 8 48.61 -35.84 33.28
N ARG A 9 48.47 -37.05 32.76
CA ARG A 9 48.22 -37.45 31.37
C ARG A 9 46.87 -36.92 30.85
N CYS A 10 46.88 -36.22 29.70
CA CYS A 10 45.68 -36.02 28.89
C CYS A 10 45.61 -37.10 27.81
N LEU A 11 44.65 -38.01 27.95
CA LEU A 11 44.21 -38.94 26.92
C LEU A 11 43.19 -38.22 26.02
N LEU A 12 43.52 -38.08 24.73
CA LEU A 12 42.58 -37.69 23.67
C LEU A 12 41.47 -38.74 23.51
N PRO A 13 40.24 -38.30 23.21
CA PRO A 13 39.40 -38.97 22.23
C PRO A 13 39.38 -38.17 20.93
N ALA A 14 39.76 -38.82 19.83
CA ALA A 14 39.65 -38.28 18.48
C ALA A 14 38.17 -38.14 18.09
N ALA A 15 37.68 -36.91 18.03
CA ALA A 15 36.41 -36.59 17.41
C ALA A 15 36.60 -36.56 15.88
N LEU A 16 36.10 -37.61 15.22
CA LEU A 16 35.93 -37.65 13.76
C LEU A 16 34.90 -36.60 13.36
N VAL A 17 35.37 -35.44 12.89
CA VAL A 17 34.54 -34.44 12.23
C VAL A 17 34.25 -34.95 10.81
N PHE A 18 33.08 -35.54 10.62
CA PHE A 18 32.52 -35.72 9.28
C PHE A 18 32.15 -34.35 8.73
N SER A 19 33.05 -33.78 7.94
CA SER A 19 32.76 -32.62 7.10
C SER A 19 31.83 -33.07 5.98
N ALA A 20 30.51 -32.99 6.23
CA ALA A 20 29.51 -33.14 5.19
C ALA A 20 29.64 -31.93 4.26
N CYS A 21 30.41 -32.10 3.20
CA CYS A 21 30.46 -31.18 2.07
C CYS A 21 29.06 -31.16 1.46
N ALA A 22 28.23 -30.21 1.88
CA ALA A 22 27.04 -29.81 1.15
C ALA A 22 27.51 -29.12 -0.14
N CYS A 23 27.96 -29.92 -1.10
CA CYS A 23 28.20 -29.48 -2.45
C CYS A 23 26.81 -29.19 -3.03
N SER A 24 26.40 -27.91 -3.04
CA SER A 24 25.17 -27.53 -3.73
C SER A 24 25.32 -27.95 -5.18
N THR A 25 24.33 -28.64 -5.72
CA THR A 25 24.27 -29.07 -7.13
C THR A 25 24.48 -27.88 -8.07
N GLU A 26 24.09 -26.68 -7.64
CA GLU A 26 24.26 -25.40 -8.32
C GLU A 26 25.74 -25.03 -8.57
N ALA A 27 26.61 -25.17 -7.57
CA ALA A 27 28.04 -24.88 -7.71
C ALA A 27 28.77 -25.90 -8.61
N ALA A 28 28.27 -27.14 -8.66
CA ALA A 28 28.78 -28.18 -9.55
C ALA A 28 28.33 -27.96 -11.01
N ILE A 29 27.10 -27.49 -11.22
CA ILE A 29 26.55 -27.14 -12.54
C ILE A 29 27.25 -25.90 -13.11
N GLN A 30 27.45 -24.85 -12.32
CA GLN A 30 28.22 -23.66 -12.72
C GLN A 30 29.67 -23.99 -13.13
N ARG A 31 30.31 -24.97 -12.46
CA ARG A 31 31.66 -25.42 -12.82
C ARG A 31 31.75 -26.15 -14.17
N ILE A 32 30.66 -26.78 -14.61
CA ILE A 32 30.61 -27.58 -15.84
C ILE A 32 30.12 -26.73 -17.02
N LEU A 33 29.14 -25.86 -16.79
CA LEU A 33 28.51 -25.04 -17.84
C LEU A 33 29.06 -23.59 -17.90
N GLY A 34 29.76 -23.12 -16.88
CA GLY A 34 30.17 -21.73 -16.74
C GLY A 34 28.99 -20.77 -16.53
N ASP A 35 29.22 -19.46 -16.69
CA ASP A 35 28.20 -18.40 -16.60
C ASP A 35 27.09 -18.52 -17.68
N SER A 36 27.28 -19.42 -18.66
CA SER A 36 26.34 -19.69 -19.76
C SER A 36 25.02 -20.32 -19.31
N ALA A 37 24.94 -20.90 -18.11
CA ALA A 37 23.75 -21.62 -17.65
C ALA A 37 22.77 -20.78 -16.81
N GLU A 38 23.14 -19.56 -16.45
CA GLU A 38 22.25 -18.69 -15.69
C GLU A 38 21.27 -17.99 -16.61
N ALA A 39 19.98 -18.25 -16.43
CA ALA A 39 18.93 -17.54 -17.15
C ALA A 39 18.77 -16.11 -16.62
N PRO A 40 18.27 -15.17 -17.45
CA PRO A 40 17.84 -13.87 -16.94
C PRO A 40 16.73 -14.05 -15.90
N VAL A 41 16.67 -13.13 -14.93
CA VAL A 41 15.63 -13.05 -13.91
C VAL A 41 14.84 -11.78 -14.14
N PHE A 42 13.51 -11.89 -14.13
CA PHE A 42 12.62 -10.74 -14.15
C PHE A 42 12.63 -10.05 -12.79
N LEU A 43 12.87 -8.75 -12.78
CA LEU A 43 12.98 -7.94 -11.57
C LEU A 43 11.71 -7.13 -11.33
N ASP A 44 11.24 -6.39 -12.33
CA ASP A 44 10.09 -5.50 -12.18
C ASP A 44 9.44 -5.14 -13.53
N CYS A 45 8.19 -4.69 -13.48
CA CYS A 45 7.49 -4.05 -14.59
C CYS A 45 6.81 -2.78 -14.09
N LYS A 46 7.19 -1.64 -14.67
CA LYS A 46 6.69 -0.33 -14.26
C LYS A 46 6.19 0.48 -15.45
N PRO A 47 4.97 1.04 -15.40
CA PRO A 47 4.56 2.08 -16.34
C PRO A 47 5.33 3.38 -16.04
N VAL A 48 6.14 3.84 -16.97
CA VAL A 48 6.97 5.05 -16.83
C VAL A 48 6.16 6.30 -17.21
N SER A 49 5.33 6.17 -18.25
CA SER A 49 4.38 7.19 -18.70
C SER A 49 3.10 6.51 -19.23
N ASP A 50 2.15 7.29 -19.72
CA ASP A 50 0.93 6.77 -20.36
C ASP A 50 1.20 5.92 -21.61
N THR A 51 2.38 6.06 -22.22
CA THR A 51 2.78 5.39 -23.45
C THR A 51 4.05 4.56 -23.33
N GLU A 52 4.71 4.56 -22.16
CA GLU A 52 5.96 3.82 -21.96
C GLU A 52 5.88 2.87 -20.77
N ILE A 53 6.30 1.62 -20.99
CA ILE A 53 6.35 0.56 -19.98
C ILE A 53 7.77 0.01 -19.96
N CYS A 54 8.35 -0.08 -18.77
CA CYS A 54 9.71 -0.58 -18.57
C CYS A 54 9.67 -1.95 -17.89
N PHE A 55 10.40 -2.91 -18.45
CA PHE A 55 10.63 -4.24 -17.87
C PHE A 55 12.10 -4.36 -17.49
N SER A 56 12.37 -4.66 -16.23
CA SER A 56 13.73 -4.76 -15.68
C SER A 56 14.12 -6.22 -15.52
N PHE A 57 15.34 -6.56 -15.96
CA PHE A 57 15.91 -7.90 -15.91
C PHE A 57 17.30 -7.89 -15.27
N SER A 58 17.73 -9.02 -14.71
CA SER A 58 19.03 -9.15 -14.03
C SER A 58 20.25 -9.15 -14.97
N ARG A 59 20.05 -9.16 -16.28
CA ARG A 59 21.08 -9.14 -17.32
C ARG A 59 20.48 -8.67 -18.65
N PRO A 60 21.30 -8.27 -19.64
CA PRO A 60 20.79 -7.82 -20.93
C PRO A 60 20.01 -8.92 -21.66
N VAL A 61 18.81 -8.57 -22.12
CA VAL A 61 17.95 -9.47 -22.89
C VAL A 61 17.45 -8.82 -24.17
N LYS A 62 17.11 -9.65 -25.14
CA LYS A 62 16.35 -9.30 -26.34
C LYS A 62 14.93 -9.83 -26.22
N VAL A 63 13.94 -9.03 -26.61
CA VAL A 63 12.54 -9.47 -26.68
C VAL A 63 12.33 -10.36 -27.90
N VAL A 64 11.85 -11.57 -27.67
CA VAL A 64 11.47 -12.56 -28.70
C VAL A 64 9.99 -12.39 -29.08
N SER A 65 9.13 -12.24 -28.07
CA SER A 65 7.71 -11.91 -28.25
C SER A 65 7.18 -11.10 -27.08
N LEU A 66 6.23 -10.21 -27.35
CA LEU A 66 5.53 -9.42 -26.35
C LEU A 66 4.06 -9.29 -26.76
N LEU A 67 3.17 -9.62 -25.83
CA LEU A 67 1.73 -9.45 -25.97
C LEU A 67 1.19 -8.73 -24.73
N PHE A 68 0.23 -7.83 -24.95
CA PHE A 68 -0.57 -7.26 -23.87
C PHE A 68 -2.02 -7.76 -23.98
N ASP A 69 -2.65 -7.94 -22.82
CA ASP A 69 -4.08 -8.12 -22.67
C ASP A 69 -4.64 -7.00 -21.77
N PRO A 70 -5.46 -6.07 -22.30
CA PRO A 70 -5.95 -6.01 -23.68
C PRO A 70 -4.84 -5.69 -24.70
N ALA A 71 -5.05 -6.12 -25.95
CA ALA A 71 -4.08 -5.94 -27.04
C ALA A 71 -3.91 -4.45 -27.42
N THR A 72 -2.68 -4.08 -27.78
CA THR A 72 -2.31 -2.73 -28.25
C THR A 72 -1.19 -2.81 -29.28
N GLU A 73 -0.93 -1.69 -29.97
CA GLU A 73 0.17 -1.57 -30.93
C GLU A 73 1.41 -0.93 -30.30
N PHE A 74 2.57 -1.47 -30.63
CA PHE A 74 3.87 -0.94 -30.23
C PHE A 74 4.41 0.04 -31.27
N GLU A 75 4.97 1.16 -30.82
CA GLU A 75 5.82 2.04 -31.61
C GLU A 75 7.25 1.46 -31.68
N SER A 76 7.78 1.04 -30.53
CA SER A 76 9.10 0.41 -30.43
C SER A 76 9.21 -0.51 -29.21
N VAL A 77 10.11 -1.49 -29.31
CA VAL A 77 10.47 -2.41 -28.22
C VAL A 77 12.00 -2.39 -28.10
N GLY A 78 12.49 -2.03 -26.92
CA GLY A 78 13.91 -1.97 -26.62
C GLY A 78 14.56 -3.33 -26.36
N GLU A 79 15.82 -3.29 -25.97
CA GLU A 79 16.64 -4.42 -25.53
C GLU A 79 17.62 -3.95 -24.44
N GLY A 80 18.19 -4.90 -23.69
CA GLY A 80 19.09 -4.62 -22.57
C GLY A 80 18.56 -5.12 -21.24
N GLU A 81 19.11 -4.61 -20.13
CA GLU A 81 18.63 -4.92 -18.78
C GLU A 81 17.30 -4.23 -18.50
N GLU A 82 17.10 -3.04 -19.07
CA GLU A 82 15.87 -2.27 -19.02
C GLU A 82 15.25 -2.26 -20.42
N VAL A 83 14.20 -3.06 -20.61
CA VAL A 83 13.45 -3.10 -21.86
C VAL A 83 12.35 -2.06 -21.80
N LEU A 84 12.56 -0.93 -22.48
CA LEU A 84 11.54 0.10 -22.66
C LEU A 84 10.65 -0.23 -23.86
N VAL A 85 9.34 -0.34 -23.61
CA VAL A 85 8.31 -0.56 -24.61
C VAL A 85 7.52 0.73 -24.79
N SER A 86 7.51 1.27 -26.00
CA SER A 86 6.75 2.46 -26.35
C SER A 86 5.50 2.05 -27.13
N LEU A 87 4.35 2.54 -26.70
CA LEU A 87 3.03 2.27 -27.28
C LEU A 87 2.66 3.34 -28.30
N LYS A 88 1.95 2.96 -29.37
CA LYS A 88 1.39 3.95 -30.31
C LYS A 88 0.22 4.74 -29.73
N SER A 89 -0.47 4.15 -28.76
CA SER A 89 -1.60 4.77 -28.09
C SER A 89 -1.64 4.31 -26.64
N PRO A 90 -1.94 5.21 -25.70
CA PRO A 90 -1.97 4.88 -24.29
C PRO A 90 -3.15 3.95 -23.97
N PHE A 91 -2.98 3.12 -22.95
CA PHE A 91 -4.11 2.43 -22.32
C PHE A 91 -4.97 3.40 -21.52
N LYS A 92 -6.14 2.94 -21.05
CA LYS A 92 -6.92 3.74 -20.09
C LYS A 92 -6.12 3.86 -18.79
N SER A 93 -6.19 5.04 -18.15
CA SER A 93 -5.45 5.34 -16.94
C SER A 93 -5.77 4.36 -15.81
N GLY A 94 -4.74 3.77 -15.20
CA GLY A 94 -4.88 2.83 -14.07
C GLY A 94 -5.58 1.51 -14.41
N GLU A 95 -5.78 1.20 -15.69
CA GLU A 95 -6.34 -0.07 -16.13
C GLU A 95 -5.42 -1.23 -15.77
N ARG A 96 -6.01 -2.37 -15.39
CA ARG A 96 -5.24 -3.57 -15.14
C ARG A 96 -4.99 -4.28 -16.46
N ILE A 97 -3.72 -4.49 -16.79
CA ILE A 97 -3.29 -5.17 -18.00
C ILE A 97 -2.34 -6.31 -17.65
N THR A 98 -2.21 -7.27 -18.55
CA THR A 98 -1.27 -8.38 -18.40
C THR A 98 -0.27 -8.37 -19.56
N ALA A 99 1.03 -8.42 -19.26
CA ALA A 99 2.08 -8.66 -20.24
C ALA A 99 2.42 -10.16 -20.29
N ASP A 100 2.50 -10.73 -21.49
CA ASP A 100 3.19 -11.98 -21.77
C ASP A 100 4.44 -11.65 -22.59
N ILE A 101 5.61 -11.71 -21.94
CA ILE A 101 6.90 -11.37 -22.54
C ILE A 101 7.82 -12.58 -22.53
N LEU A 102 8.34 -12.93 -23.71
CA LEU A 102 9.40 -13.90 -23.89
C LEU A 102 10.68 -13.16 -24.25
N VAL A 103 11.74 -13.37 -23.46
CA VAL A 103 13.04 -12.77 -23.67
C VAL A 103 14.14 -13.83 -23.80
N GLU A 104 15.22 -13.49 -24.48
CA GLU A 104 16.41 -14.32 -24.66
C GLU A 104 17.67 -13.50 -24.30
N ASP A 105 18.61 -14.08 -23.52
CA ASP A 105 19.90 -13.45 -23.23
C ASP A 105 20.96 -13.75 -24.31
N GLY A 106 22.16 -13.16 -24.18
CA GLY A 106 23.26 -13.40 -25.12
C GLY A 106 23.78 -14.85 -25.18
N SER A 107 23.46 -15.68 -24.18
CA SER A 107 23.81 -17.10 -24.10
C SER A 107 22.67 -18.01 -24.60
N ARG A 108 21.58 -17.42 -25.10
CA ARG A 108 20.35 -18.10 -25.58
C ARG A 108 19.54 -18.76 -24.48
N ASN A 109 19.71 -18.33 -23.23
CA ASN A 109 18.79 -18.67 -22.17
C ASN A 109 17.52 -17.85 -22.34
N THR A 110 16.37 -18.50 -22.20
CA THR A 110 15.07 -17.84 -22.37
C THR A 110 14.33 -17.72 -21.04
N LEU A 111 13.60 -16.62 -20.87
CA LEU A 111 12.65 -16.42 -19.78
C LEU A 111 11.31 -15.97 -20.36
N ASN A 112 10.23 -16.66 -19.97
CA ASN A 112 8.86 -16.20 -20.22
C ASN A 112 8.27 -15.65 -18.92
N VAL A 113 7.63 -14.49 -18.99
CA VAL A 113 7.02 -13.80 -17.86
C VAL A 113 5.60 -13.44 -18.22
N LEU A 114 4.65 -13.86 -17.38
CA LEU A 114 3.27 -13.40 -17.41
C LEU A 114 3.05 -12.49 -16.19
N VAL A 115 2.98 -11.19 -16.40
CA VAL A 115 2.91 -10.20 -15.31
C VAL A 115 1.69 -9.29 -15.44
N PRO A 116 0.76 -9.32 -14.47
CA PRO A 116 -0.29 -8.32 -14.38
C PRO A 116 0.23 -7.05 -13.70
N PHE A 117 -0.12 -5.88 -14.23
CA PHE A 117 0.22 -4.59 -13.66
C PHE A 117 -0.85 -3.55 -13.98
N ARG A 118 -0.72 -2.36 -13.40
CA ARG A 118 -1.58 -1.20 -13.68
C ARG A 118 -0.89 -0.31 -14.69
N THR A 119 -1.63 0.21 -15.65
CA THR A 119 -1.13 1.25 -16.56
C THR A 119 -0.92 2.56 -15.79
N ARG A 120 -0.14 3.47 -16.37
CA ARG A 120 0.09 4.79 -15.75
C ARG A 120 -1.22 5.52 -15.56
N ASN A 121 -1.41 6.10 -14.37
CA ASN A 121 -2.49 7.03 -14.09
C ASN A 121 -1.93 8.41 -13.75
N ASP A 122 -1.70 9.21 -14.79
CA ASP A 122 -1.28 10.62 -14.65
C ASP A 122 -2.45 11.57 -14.32
N ARG A 123 -3.65 11.03 -14.11
CA ARG A 123 -4.86 11.79 -13.74
C ARG A 123 -5.34 11.46 -12.34
N MET A 124 -4.43 11.04 -11.45
CA MET A 124 -4.79 10.72 -10.08
C MET A 124 -5.28 11.99 -9.36
N PRO A 125 -6.48 11.97 -8.73
CA PRO A 125 -7.01 13.14 -8.06
C PRO A 125 -6.24 13.41 -6.77
N ALA A 126 -6.19 14.68 -6.37
CA ALA A 126 -5.86 15.02 -5.00
C ALA A 126 -6.98 14.49 -4.08
N LEU A 127 -6.62 13.77 -3.02
CA LEU A 127 -7.55 13.10 -2.12
C LEU A 127 -7.21 13.46 -0.67
N LEU A 128 -8.25 13.60 0.15
CA LEU A 128 -8.13 13.59 1.60
C LEU A 128 -8.91 12.42 2.17
N ILE A 129 -8.36 11.73 3.16
CA ILE A 129 -9.15 10.89 4.07
C ILE A 129 -10.08 11.84 4.84
N ASN A 130 -11.38 11.56 4.85
CA ASN A 130 -12.40 12.49 5.32
C ASN A 130 -13.18 11.98 6.53
N GLU A 131 -13.55 10.71 6.55
CA GLU A 131 -14.32 10.12 7.66
C GLU A 131 -13.92 8.65 7.85
N LEU A 132 -13.78 8.20 9.10
CA LEU A 132 -13.47 6.81 9.40
C LEU A 132 -14.40 6.27 10.49
N ARG A 133 -14.77 4.99 10.37
CA ARG A 133 -15.40 4.24 11.47
C ARG A 133 -14.54 3.04 11.82
N THR A 134 -14.08 2.99 13.07
CA THR A 134 -13.22 1.90 13.59
C THR A 134 -14.02 0.77 14.25
N GLU A 135 -15.28 1.02 14.59
CA GLU A 135 -16.12 0.09 15.34
C GLU A 135 -17.27 -0.46 14.51
N TYR A 136 -17.49 -1.76 14.68
CA TYR A 136 -18.48 -2.55 13.96
C TYR A 136 -19.72 -2.79 14.83
N SER A 137 -20.91 -2.68 14.25
CA SER A 137 -22.14 -3.18 14.85
C SER A 137 -23.12 -3.52 13.74
N LYS A 138 -23.37 -4.83 13.54
CA LYS A 138 -24.20 -5.33 12.44
C LYS A 138 -25.50 -4.51 12.29
N PRO A 139 -25.81 -3.99 11.10
CA PRO A 139 -25.15 -4.22 9.81
C PRO A 139 -24.01 -3.22 9.47
N LYS A 140 -23.72 -2.23 10.31
CA LYS A 140 -22.69 -1.22 10.09
C LYS A 140 -21.28 -1.77 10.23
N VAL A 141 -20.48 -1.63 9.17
CA VAL A 141 -19.06 -2.04 9.09
C VAL A 141 -18.11 -0.87 9.31
N GLU A 142 -16.82 -1.17 9.51
CA GLU A 142 -15.79 -0.15 9.39
C GLU A 142 -15.73 0.37 7.96
N PHE A 143 -15.42 1.65 7.81
CA PHE A 143 -15.17 2.26 6.52
C PHE A 143 -14.06 3.30 6.62
N VAL A 144 -13.46 3.60 5.47
CA VAL A 144 -12.64 4.79 5.25
C VAL A 144 -13.26 5.55 4.11
N GLU A 145 -13.63 6.80 4.35
CA GLU A 145 -14.13 7.71 3.36
C GLU A 145 -13.02 8.65 2.90
N LEU A 146 -12.96 8.88 1.61
CA LEU A 146 -12.11 9.86 0.96
C LEU A 146 -12.97 10.98 0.36
N LYS A 147 -12.39 12.18 0.27
CA LYS A 147 -12.96 13.30 -0.47
C LYS A 147 -12.02 13.75 -1.56
N ALA A 148 -12.51 13.76 -2.80
CA ALA A 148 -11.77 14.27 -3.94
C ALA A 148 -11.63 15.80 -3.86
N GLN A 149 -10.40 16.30 -3.91
CA GLN A 149 -10.08 17.73 -3.95
C GLN A 149 -9.96 18.25 -5.38
N SER A 150 -9.76 17.34 -6.34
CA SER A 150 -9.68 17.64 -7.77
C SER A 150 -10.40 16.56 -8.58
N ASP A 151 -10.75 16.90 -9.82
CA ASP A 151 -11.15 15.91 -10.81
C ASP A 151 -10.01 14.91 -11.06
N GLY A 152 -10.36 13.66 -11.39
CA GLY A 152 -9.35 12.65 -11.73
C GLY A 152 -9.90 11.24 -11.83
N ASN A 153 -8.99 10.27 -11.88
CA ASN A 153 -9.25 8.84 -11.91
C ASN A 153 -8.61 8.16 -10.70
N LEU A 154 -9.35 7.33 -9.95
CA LEU A 154 -8.84 6.64 -8.75
C LEU A 154 -7.88 5.48 -9.03
N GLY A 155 -7.71 5.08 -10.30
CA GLY A 155 -6.98 3.88 -10.68
C GLY A 155 -5.59 3.82 -10.07
N ALA A 156 -5.31 2.72 -9.37
CA ALA A 156 -4.05 2.45 -8.70
C ALA A 156 -3.68 3.38 -7.53
N VAL A 157 -4.63 4.20 -7.04
CA VAL A 157 -4.55 4.72 -5.66
C VAL A 157 -4.56 3.52 -4.72
N ARG A 158 -3.69 3.53 -3.71
CA ARG A 158 -3.54 2.43 -2.76
C ARG A 158 -3.81 2.91 -1.35
N LEU A 159 -4.70 2.23 -0.63
CA LEU A 159 -5.00 2.47 0.77
C LEU A 159 -4.32 1.42 1.65
N PHE A 160 -3.59 1.89 2.65
CA PHE A 160 -2.91 1.06 3.63
C PHE A 160 -3.51 1.30 5.02
N ILE A 161 -3.48 0.25 5.83
CA ILE A 161 -3.79 0.32 7.26
C ILE A 161 -2.67 -0.41 8.00
N ALA A 162 -1.92 0.32 8.82
CA ALA A 162 -0.66 -0.14 9.39
C ALA A 162 -0.79 -1.44 10.19
N SER A 163 -1.90 -1.63 10.92
CA SER A 163 -2.13 -2.86 11.68
C SER A 163 -2.34 -4.12 10.83
N ASN A 164 -2.51 -4.00 9.51
CA ASN A 164 -2.65 -5.13 8.59
C ASN A 164 -1.35 -5.41 7.83
N SER A 165 -0.79 -4.39 7.18
CA SER A 165 0.48 -4.49 6.46
C SER A 165 1.00 -3.11 6.07
N LEU A 166 2.31 -2.93 6.18
CA LEU A 166 3.02 -1.78 5.59
C LEU A 166 3.47 -2.05 4.14
N ALA A 167 3.58 -3.33 3.76
CA ALA A 167 4.11 -3.74 2.46
C ALA A 167 3.01 -3.97 1.41
N LYS A 168 1.78 -4.25 1.84
CA LYS A 168 0.65 -4.53 0.95
C LYS A 168 -0.51 -3.61 1.28
N PRO A 169 -1.14 -2.99 0.27
CA PRO A 169 -2.33 -2.20 0.52
C PRO A 169 -3.47 -3.10 0.98
N VAL A 170 -4.36 -2.55 1.79
CA VAL A 170 -5.66 -3.16 2.11
C VAL A 170 -6.55 -3.14 0.88
N TYR A 171 -6.46 -2.08 0.07
CA TYR A 171 -7.22 -1.95 -1.15
C TYR A 171 -6.45 -1.13 -2.18
N GLU A 172 -6.53 -1.54 -3.44
CA GLU A 172 -6.03 -0.77 -4.58
C GLU A 172 -7.22 -0.45 -5.48
N PHE A 173 -7.49 0.83 -5.65
CA PHE A 173 -8.69 1.27 -6.36
C PHE A 173 -8.62 0.91 -7.86
N PRO A 174 -9.70 0.34 -8.42
CA PRO A 174 -9.83 0.24 -9.87
C PRO A 174 -10.04 1.63 -10.49
N PRO A 175 -9.90 1.76 -11.82
CA PRO A 175 -10.25 2.99 -12.52
C PRO A 175 -11.70 3.36 -12.25
N ALA A 176 -11.89 4.57 -11.75
CA ALA A 176 -13.18 5.21 -11.60
C ALA A 176 -12.97 6.72 -11.66
N GLU A 177 -13.75 7.40 -12.49
CA GLU A 177 -13.68 8.86 -12.61
C GLU A 177 -14.37 9.52 -11.41
N VAL A 178 -13.74 10.56 -10.87
CA VAL A 178 -14.27 11.37 -9.77
C VAL A 178 -14.14 12.85 -10.11
N LYS A 179 -15.01 13.64 -9.50
CA LYS A 179 -15.04 15.10 -9.55
C LYS A 179 -14.60 15.69 -8.22
N ALA A 180 -14.06 16.90 -8.28
CA ALA A 180 -13.80 17.66 -7.07
C ALA A 180 -15.07 17.79 -6.21
N GLY A 181 -14.99 17.41 -4.94
CA GLY A 181 -16.10 17.37 -4.01
C GLY A 181 -16.79 16.01 -3.88
N ASP A 182 -16.49 15.04 -4.74
CA ASP A 182 -17.04 13.69 -4.61
C ASP A 182 -16.55 13.00 -3.33
N TYR A 183 -17.46 12.24 -2.72
CA TYR A 183 -17.16 11.33 -1.61
C TYR A 183 -16.96 9.91 -2.13
N ILE A 184 -15.93 9.24 -1.65
CA ILE A 184 -15.60 7.86 -2.00
C ILE A 184 -15.57 7.05 -0.71
N VAL A 185 -16.41 6.04 -0.58
CA VAL A 185 -16.53 5.24 0.64
C VAL A 185 -15.98 3.84 0.40
N LEU A 186 -14.88 3.51 1.08
CA LEU A 186 -14.35 2.15 1.13
C LEU A 186 -14.87 1.43 2.37
N HIS A 187 -15.85 0.56 2.17
CA HIS A 187 -16.36 -0.36 3.20
C HIS A 187 -15.36 -1.48 3.42
N LEU A 188 -14.94 -1.70 4.66
CA LEU A 188 -13.83 -2.61 4.96
C LEU A 188 -14.25 -4.08 5.13
N ARG A 189 -15.54 -4.40 4.90
CA ARG A 189 -16.06 -5.77 4.95
C ARG A 189 -17.29 -5.98 4.08
N THR A 190 -17.46 -7.19 3.58
CA THR A 190 -18.63 -7.66 2.82
C THR A 190 -19.50 -8.62 3.63
N ILE A 191 -20.21 -8.11 4.64
CA ILE A 191 -21.07 -8.94 5.52
C ILE A 191 -22.53 -9.03 5.07
N GLU A 192 -22.92 -8.19 4.13
CA GLU A 192 -24.25 -8.17 3.49
C GLU A 192 -24.12 -8.69 2.05
N THR A 193 -25.23 -8.78 1.33
CA THR A 193 -25.28 -9.16 -0.08
C THR A 193 -25.66 -7.96 -0.94
N GLY A 194 -25.30 -7.98 -2.23
CA GLY A 194 -25.67 -6.92 -3.17
C GLY A 194 -24.68 -5.75 -3.23
N TRP A 195 -23.57 -5.82 -2.49
CA TRP A 195 -22.44 -4.92 -2.64
C TRP A 195 -21.80 -5.06 -4.02
N ALA A 196 -21.32 -3.95 -4.54
CA ALA A 196 -20.57 -3.89 -5.79
C ALA A 196 -19.62 -2.70 -5.74
N ASP A 197 -18.45 -2.84 -6.36
CA ASP A 197 -17.56 -1.69 -6.56
C ASP A 197 -18.12 -0.81 -7.68
N GLU A 198 -18.35 0.46 -7.38
CA GLU A 198 -18.94 1.40 -8.31
C GLU A 198 -17.85 2.04 -9.18
N THR A 199 -17.55 1.40 -10.30
CA THR A 199 -16.49 1.86 -11.23
C THR A 199 -17.01 2.69 -12.40
N GLY A 200 -18.32 2.62 -12.67
CA GLY A 200 -19.00 3.34 -13.76
C GLY A 200 -19.78 4.56 -13.30
N ASP A 201 -20.76 4.96 -14.11
CA ASP A 201 -21.59 6.15 -13.87
C ASP A 201 -22.76 5.91 -12.88
N ASP A 202 -23.10 4.65 -12.63
CA ASP A 202 -24.17 4.28 -11.70
C ASP A 202 -23.64 4.22 -10.26
N LEU A 203 -23.82 5.32 -9.52
CA LEU A 203 -23.51 5.45 -8.09
C LEU A 203 -24.56 4.80 -7.17
N ALA A 204 -25.63 4.23 -7.73
CA ALA A 204 -26.64 3.51 -6.96
C ALA A 204 -26.53 1.98 -7.16
N LEU A 205 -25.42 1.53 -7.77
CA LEU A 205 -25.19 0.13 -8.10
C LEU A 205 -24.97 -0.71 -6.85
N SER A 206 -24.26 -0.15 -5.87
CA SER A 206 -23.91 -0.84 -4.63
C SER A 206 -25.09 -0.89 -3.68
N GLY A 207 -25.49 -2.11 -3.30
CA GLY A 207 -26.36 -2.36 -2.16
C GLY A 207 -25.57 -2.55 -0.87
N GLY A 208 -26.11 -2.09 0.26
CA GLY A 208 -25.51 -2.32 1.57
C GLY A 208 -25.83 -1.18 2.54
N THR A 209 -25.63 -1.44 3.82
CA THR A 209 -25.72 -0.40 4.84
C THR A 209 -24.65 0.65 4.59
N ASP A 210 -25.05 1.93 4.67
CA ASP A 210 -24.20 3.11 4.46
C ASP A 210 -23.69 3.31 3.02
N ALA A 211 -24.09 2.47 2.04
CA ALA A 211 -23.93 2.77 0.62
C ALA A 211 -24.99 3.77 0.15
N LEU A 212 -24.60 4.76 -0.66
CA LEU A 212 -25.46 5.87 -1.03
C LEU A 212 -25.16 6.39 -2.44
N ALA A 213 -26.23 6.68 -3.19
CA ALA A 213 -26.17 7.29 -4.52
C ALA A 213 -25.52 8.69 -4.62
N THR A 214 -25.08 9.25 -3.50
CA THR A 214 -24.35 10.52 -3.44
C THR A 214 -22.84 10.34 -3.31
N ALA A 215 -22.37 9.11 -3.25
CA ALA A 215 -20.98 8.76 -3.12
C ALA A 215 -20.65 7.57 -4.02
N ARG A 216 -19.35 7.32 -4.18
CA ARG A 216 -18.86 6.14 -4.90
C ARG A 216 -18.46 5.07 -3.88
N ASP A 217 -19.17 3.95 -3.88
CA ASP A 217 -18.97 2.88 -2.93
C ASP A 217 -18.01 1.78 -3.43
N PHE A 218 -17.08 1.38 -2.58
CA PHE A 218 -16.12 0.29 -2.79
C PHE A 218 -16.09 -0.66 -1.59
N TRP A 219 -15.72 -1.92 -1.82
CA TRP A 219 -15.79 -2.96 -0.80
C TRP A 219 -14.54 -3.82 -0.73
N VAL A 220 -13.96 -3.89 0.47
CA VAL A 220 -12.95 -4.89 0.78
C VAL A 220 -13.64 -6.23 1.04
N ASN A 221 -13.36 -7.20 0.17
CA ASN A 221 -13.94 -8.53 0.30
C ASN A 221 -13.42 -9.25 1.57
N GLY A 222 -14.35 -9.74 2.39
CA GLY A 222 -14.06 -10.49 3.61
C GLY A 222 -14.83 -9.96 4.82
N THR A 223 -14.70 -10.67 5.94
CA THR A 223 -15.47 -10.39 7.17
C THR A 223 -14.60 -9.97 8.36
N SER A 224 -13.29 -9.89 8.18
CA SER A 224 -12.31 -9.62 9.23
C SER A 224 -12.27 -8.14 9.62
N LYS A 225 -11.95 -7.85 10.90
CA LYS A 225 -11.72 -6.48 11.38
C LYS A 225 -10.39 -5.95 10.84
N LEU A 226 -10.47 -4.93 9.98
CA LEU A 226 -9.31 -4.31 9.34
C LEU A 226 -8.88 -3.01 10.01
N LEU A 227 -9.76 -2.23 10.62
CA LEU A 227 -9.40 -0.93 11.22
C LEU A 227 -9.50 -0.95 12.75
N ARG A 228 -8.53 -0.34 13.43
CA ARG A 228 -8.45 -0.31 14.90
C ARG A 228 -8.48 1.11 15.44
N LYS A 229 -8.66 1.23 16.76
CA LYS A 229 -8.69 2.51 17.47
C LYS A 229 -7.30 3.13 17.64
N THR A 230 -6.26 2.30 17.72
CA THR A 230 -4.87 2.69 17.49
C THR A 230 -4.46 2.12 16.15
N ASP A 231 -4.23 2.99 15.16
CA ASP A 231 -3.84 2.60 13.81
C ASP A 231 -3.29 3.79 13.04
N ALA A 232 -2.76 3.54 11.85
CA ALA A 232 -2.49 4.55 10.85
C ALA A 232 -3.16 4.16 9.53
N VAL A 233 -3.85 5.09 8.90
CA VAL A 233 -4.45 4.89 7.57
C VAL A 233 -3.84 5.90 6.63
N TYR A 234 -3.40 5.45 5.46
CA TYR A 234 -2.74 6.33 4.51
C TYR A 234 -2.94 5.90 3.06
N LEU A 235 -2.87 6.89 2.19
CA LEU A 235 -2.99 6.75 0.74
C LEU A 235 -1.63 6.92 0.08
N MET A 236 -1.36 6.11 -0.92
CA MET A 236 -0.22 6.27 -1.80
C MET A 236 -0.62 6.22 -3.26
N ASP A 237 0.13 6.95 -4.09
CA ASP A 237 0.04 6.89 -5.54
C ASP A 237 0.76 5.65 -6.10
N GLN A 238 0.92 5.56 -7.42
CA GLN A 238 1.63 4.45 -8.09
C GLN A 238 3.15 4.47 -7.88
N ASP A 239 3.73 5.62 -7.54
CA ASP A 239 5.17 5.82 -7.34
C ASP A 239 5.58 5.67 -5.86
N ASN A 240 4.63 5.32 -4.99
CA ASN A 240 4.77 5.25 -3.54
C ASN A 240 4.93 6.61 -2.85
N SER A 241 4.52 7.70 -3.50
CA SER A 241 4.37 9.00 -2.84
C SER A 241 3.11 8.98 -1.97
N ILE A 242 3.21 9.56 -0.78
CA ILE A 242 2.05 9.69 0.11
C ILE A 242 1.13 10.78 -0.41
N ILE A 243 -0.16 10.47 -0.49
CA ILE A 243 -1.21 11.42 -0.87
C ILE A 243 -1.77 12.10 0.37
N ASP A 244 -2.20 11.30 1.36
CA ASP A 244 -2.74 11.77 2.65
C ASP A 244 -2.64 10.64 3.70
N GLY A 245 -2.77 10.99 4.97
CA GLY A 245 -2.79 10.01 6.05
C GLY A 245 -3.32 10.54 7.37
N ILE A 246 -3.72 9.61 8.23
CA ILE A 246 -4.17 9.87 9.60
C ILE A 246 -3.48 8.93 10.57
N LEU A 247 -3.00 9.49 11.67
CA LEU A 247 -2.56 8.73 12.85
C LEU A 247 -3.68 8.73 13.89
N MET A 248 -3.97 7.56 14.44
CA MET A 248 -4.95 7.39 15.51
C MET A 248 -4.32 6.64 16.68
N SER A 249 -4.62 7.08 17.90
CA SER A 249 -4.19 6.37 19.10
C SER A 249 -5.30 6.32 20.14
N GLU A 250 -5.48 5.18 20.79
CA GLU A 250 -6.33 5.10 21.97
C GLU A 250 -5.78 5.93 23.13
N ASN A 251 -4.47 5.88 23.39
CA ASN A 251 -3.87 6.57 24.53
C ASN A 251 -2.85 7.61 24.04
N PRO A 252 -2.70 8.73 24.77
CA PRO A 252 -1.64 9.72 24.51
C PRO A 252 -0.31 9.21 25.06
N ASP A 253 0.10 8.02 24.64
CA ASP A 253 1.36 7.42 25.08
C ASP A 253 2.54 8.21 24.48
N PRO A 254 3.67 8.32 25.21
CA PRO A 254 4.84 9.06 24.74
C PRO A 254 5.54 8.43 23.52
N TRP A 255 5.30 7.15 23.22
CA TRP A 255 5.89 6.48 22.04
C TRP A 255 4.99 5.36 21.51
N TRP A 256 5.15 5.06 20.22
CA TRP A 256 4.48 3.92 19.58
C TRP A 256 5.07 2.60 20.09
N ILE A 257 4.25 1.79 20.77
CA ILE A 257 4.69 0.50 21.31
C ILE A 257 4.97 -0.52 20.20
N LYS A 258 4.18 -0.49 19.13
CA LYS A 258 4.30 -1.45 18.03
C LYS A 258 5.06 -0.83 16.86
N GLY A 259 5.96 -1.63 16.28
CA GLY A 259 6.84 -1.19 15.19
C GLY A 259 6.08 -0.73 13.96
N GLU A 260 4.97 -1.37 13.61
CA GLU A 260 4.17 -0.99 12.44
C GLU A 260 3.60 0.43 12.55
N PHE A 261 3.24 0.87 13.76
CA PHE A 261 2.73 2.22 13.98
C PHE A 261 3.86 3.24 14.03
N ALA A 262 5.01 2.89 14.63
CA ALA A 262 6.19 3.74 14.61
C ALA A 262 6.65 4.01 13.16
N SER A 263 6.72 2.97 12.31
CA SER A 263 7.09 3.11 10.91
C SER A 263 6.06 3.90 10.09
N ALA A 264 4.76 3.71 10.36
CA ALA A 264 3.73 4.50 9.68
C ALA A 264 3.77 5.98 10.10
N ALA A 265 4.03 6.27 11.37
CA ALA A 265 4.22 7.64 11.85
C ALA A 265 5.45 8.29 11.23
N GLU A 266 6.57 7.57 11.15
CA GLU A 266 7.78 8.05 10.46
C GLU A 266 7.51 8.37 8.99
N LEU A 267 6.86 7.43 8.30
CA LEU A 267 6.47 7.58 6.90
C LEU A 267 5.59 8.82 6.68
N LEU A 268 4.55 9.00 7.48
CA LEU A 268 3.63 10.14 7.35
C LEU A 268 4.26 11.48 7.72
N SER A 269 5.12 11.51 8.74
CA SER A 269 5.80 12.73 9.15
C SER A 269 6.88 13.16 8.16
N THR A 270 7.69 12.21 7.68
CA THR A 270 8.71 12.49 6.66
C THR A 270 8.10 12.83 5.30
N GLY A 271 6.95 12.23 4.97
CA GLY A 271 6.16 12.55 3.79
C GLY A 271 5.37 13.86 3.87
N GLY A 272 5.33 14.50 5.04
CA GLY A 272 4.60 15.77 5.25
C GLY A 272 3.08 15.63 5.34
N ALA A 273 2.55 14.40 5.30
CA ALA A 273 1.12 14.10 5.44
C ALA A 273 0.64 14.12 6.89
N TRP A 274 1.55 14.08 7.87
CA TRP A 274 1.22 14.32 9.27
C TRP A 274 2.30 15.16 9.96
N ARG A 275 1.94 16.36 10.41
CA ARG A 275 2.85 17.28 11.08
C ARG A 275 2.78 17.07 12.59
N PRO A 276 3.89 16.69 13.24
CA PRO A 276 3.97 16.73 14.69
C PRO A 276 3.75 18.17 15.18
N ALA A 277 3.15 18.32 16.36
CA ALA A 277 2.91 19.64 16.93
C ALA A 277 4.26 20.29 17.24
N SER A 278 4.53 21.45 16.65
CA SER A 278 5.74 22.22 16.93
C SER A 278 5.62 22.85 18.32
N GLY A 279 5.96 22.11 19.37
CA GLY A 279 5.84 22.58 20.76
C GLY A 279 6.76 21.86 21.74
N ASP A 280 7.85 22.55 22.10
CA ASP A 280 8.72 22.40 23.28
C ASP A 280 9.39 21.04 23.59
N PHE A 281 10.62 20.94 23.08
CA PHE A 281 11.84 20.40 23.71
C PHE A 281 11.75 19.04 24.43
N ILE A 282 12.17 17.98 23.74
CA ILE A 282 13.44 17.23 23.91
C ILE A 282 13.28 15.92 23.10
N GLU A 283 14.19 15.67 22.14
CA GLU A 283 14.26 14.47 21.27
C GLU A 283 13.48 14.50 19.93
N SER A 284 13.47 15.62 19.19
CA SER A 284 12.76 15.73 17.91
C SER A 284 13.37 14.86 16.79
N SER A 285 12.97 13.59 16.72
CA SER A 285 13.11 12.77 15.50
C SER A 285 12.31 13.35 14.31
N GLY A 286 11.42 14.32 14.57
CA GLY A 286 10.47 14.85 13.59
C GLY A 286 9.32 13.87 13.31
N ILE A 287 9.18 12.83 14.13
CA ILE A 287 8.16 11.78 14.00
C ILE A 287 7.07 12.03 15.05
N ALA A 288 5.82 12.04 14.62
CA ALA A 288 4.69 12.22 15.52
C ALA A 288 4.52 11.05 16.50
N SER A 289 4.35 11.38 17.77
CA SER A 289 4.05 10.46 18.87
C SER A 289 2.55 10.12 18.93
N PRO A 290 2.15 9.06 19.67
CA PRO A 290 0.73 8.76 19.88
C PRO A 290 -0.08 9.89 20.53
N SER A 291 0.55 10.78 21.30
CA SER A 291 -0.10 11.97 21.86
C SER A 291 -0.43 13.05 20.84
N GLU A 292 0.20 13.01 19.67
CA GLU A 292 -0.01 13.93 18.55
C GLU A 292 -0.89 13.31 17.45
N ALA A 293 -1.40 12.10 17.69
CA ALA A 293 -2.38 11.41 16.87
C ALA A 293 -3.82 11.78 17.30
N VAL A 294 -4.80 11.44 16.47
CA VAL A 294 -6.21 11.58 16.86
C VAL A 294 -6.51 10.61 18.01
N LEU A 295 -6.87 11.16 19.18
CA LEU A 295 -7.15 10.37 20.37
C LEU A 295 -8.54 9.72 20.32
N THR A 296 -8.61 8.39 20.29
CA THR A 296 -9.85 7.64 20.06
C THR A 296 -10.54 7.12 21.33
N LYS A 297 -9.82 7.00 22.45
CA LYS A 297 -10.36 6.47 23.73
C LYS A 297 -11.18 7.50 24.50
N ASN A 298 -10.67 8.72 24.65
CA ASN A 298 -11.32 9.77 25.46
C ASN A 298 -12.65 10.25 24.84
N VAL A 299 -12.83 10.03 23.53
CA VAL A 299 -13.95 10.54 22.73
C VAL A 299 -14.97 9.43 22.39
N GLY A 300 -14.69 8.18 22.77
CA GLY A 300 -15.63 7.06 22.71
C GLY A 300 -16.03 6.65 21.29
N THR A 301 -15.07 6.22 20.47
CA THR A 301 -15.39 5.57 19.18
C THR A 301 -16.30 4.37 19.39
N ALA A 302 -17.43 4.36 18.67
CA ALA A 302 -18.50 3.36 18.71
C ALA A 302 -19.08 3.23 17.30
N ALA A 303 -19.83 2.16 17.00
CA ALA A 303 -20.36 1.93 15.65
C ALA A 303 -21.31 3.02 15.12
N THR A 304 -21.79 3.89 16.01
CA THR A 304 -22.65 5.04 15.69
C THR A 304 -21.89 6.36 15.62
N ARG A 305 -20.57 6.35 15.84
CA ARG A 305 -19.69 7.53 15.77
C ARG A 305 -18.61 7.26 14.75
N SER A 306 -18.02 8.33 14.27
CA SER A 306 -16.94 8.32 13.30
C SER A 306 -15.91 9.38 13.68
N ILE A 307 -14.69 9.19 13.20
CA ILE A 307 -13.62 10.16 13.25
C ILE A 307 -13.72 10.94 11.94
N SER A 308 -14.07 12.22 12.02
CA SER A 308 -14.34 13.08 10.88
C SER A 308 -13.33 14.21 10.82
N ARG A 309 -12.85 14.48 9.61
CA ARG A 309 -12.07 15.67 9.31
C ARG A 309 -13.00 16.89 9.29
N ASP A 310 -12.55 18.02 9.80
CA ASP A 310 -13.30 19.26 9.82
C ASP A 310 -13.19 19.97 8.47
N GLU A 311 -14.17 19.71 7.61
CA GLU A 311 -14.26 20.30 6.27
C GLU A 311 -14.41 21.83 6.26
N ALA A 312 -14.69 22.45 7.41
CA ALA A 312 -14.85 23.89 7.53
C ALA A 312 -13.53 24.64 7.82
N VAL A 313 -12.46 23.92 8.19
CA VAL A 313 -11.14 24.50 8.47
C VAL A 313 -10.12 24.07 7.42
N PRO A 314 -9.13 24.92 7.09
CA PRO A 314 -8.02 24.50 6.25
C PRO A 314 -7.25 23.35 6.90
N ASP A 315 -6.88 22.36 6.09
CA ASP A 315 -6.09 21.21 6.53
C ASP A 315 -4.70 21.64 7.02
N SER A 316 -4.41 21.36 8.28
CA SER A 316 -3.11 21.62 8.91
C SER A 316 -2.19 20.39 8.91
N ASN A 317 -2.67 19.24 8.45
CA ASN A 317 -2.06 17.91 8.58
C ASN A 317 -1.77 17.55 10.05
N THR A 318 -2.65 17.88 10.98
CA THR A 318 -2.49 17.59 12.42
C THR A 318 -3.73 16.94 13.02
N ALA A 319 -3.65 16.51 14.28
CA ALA A 319 -4.80 16.01 15.01
C ALA A 319 -5.94 17.05 15.16
N ASP A 320 -5.63 18.34 15.08
CA ASP A 320 -6.62 19.43 15.25
C ASP A 320 -7.62 19.51 14.10
N ASP A 321 -7.29 18.91 12.95
CA ASP A 321 -8.19 18.83 11.80
C ASP A 321 -9.30 17.80 12.00
N TRP A 322 -9.28 17.05 13.10
CA TRP A 322 -10.15 15.89 13.31
C TRP A 322 -10.96 15.99 14.59
N TYR A 323 -12.16 15.42 14.56
CA TYR A 323 -13.02 15.26 15.73
C TYR A 323 -13.82 13.97 15.63
N VAL A 324 -14.44 13.56 16.74
CA VAL A 324 -15.39 12.45 16.72
C VAL A 324 -16.81 12.98 16.68
N THR A 325 -17.63 12.42 15.80
CA THR A 325 -19.03 12.79 15.66
C THR A 325 -19.86 12.34 16.88
N ALA A 326 -20.91 13.10 17.19
CA ALA A 326 -21.89 12.71 18.19
C ALA A 326 -22.61 11.40 17.78
N THR A 327 -23.12 10.66 18.76
CA THR A 327 -23.82 9.38 18.52
C THR A 327 -24.88 9.48 17.41
N SER A 328 -24.77 8.58 16.44
CA SER A 328 -25.64 8.44 15.25
C SER A 328 -25.50 9.57 14.24
N ASN A 329 -24.35 10.26 14.20
CA ASN A 329 -24.06 11.30 13.20
C ASN A 329 -22.85 10.95 12.31
N ALA A 330 -22.52 9.67 12.16
CA ALA A 330 -21.66 9.26 11.06
C ALA A 330 -22.36 9.55 9.71
N THR A 331 -21.62 10.05 8.74
CA THR A 331 -22.13 10.63 7.49
C THR A 331 -21.45 10.08 6.24
N PRO A 332 -21.20 8.75 6.15
CA PRO A 332 -20.56 8.18 4.96
C PRO A 332 -21.36 8.57 3.71
N GLY A 333 -20.63 9.04 2.71
CA GLY A 333 -21.10 9.52 1.43
C GLY A 333 -21.72 10.92 1.43
N LYS A 334 -21.49 11.73 2.48
CA LYS A 334 -22.03 13.09 2.66
C LYS A 334 -21.03 13.98 3.38
N ALA A 335 -21.33 15.28 3.39
CA ALA A 335 -20.60 16.22 4.24
C ALA A 335 -20.63 15.81 5.71
N ASN A 336 -19.46 15.90 6.35
CA ASN A 336 -19.23 15.54 7.74
C ASN A 336 -20.18 16.29 8.68
N SER A 337 -20.77 15.55 9.62
CA SER A 337 -21.64 16.13 10.63
C SER A 337 -20.91 17.12 11.54
N THR A 338 -21.40 18.35 11.62
CA THR A 338 -20.88 19.38 12.55
C THR A 338 -21.18 19.11 14.04
N LYS A 339 -21.99 18.10 14.36
CA LYS A 339 -22.27 17.70 15.75
C LYS A 339 -21.14 16.84 16.31
N ARG A 340 -20.34 17.44 17.18
CA ARG A 340 -19.16 16.82 17.82
C ARG A 340 -19.53 16.17 19.16
N PHE A 341 -18.81 15.11 19.55
CA PHE A 341 -18.87 14.50 20.88
C PHE A 341 -18.03 15.27 21.90
#